data_AF-A0A974BI95-F1
#
_entry.id   AF-A0A974BI95-F1
#
_cell.length_a   1.000
_cell.length_b   1.000
_cell.length_c   1.000
_cell.angle_alpha   90.00
_cell.angle_beta   90.00
_cell.angle_gamma   90.00
#
_symmetry.space_group_name_H-M   'P 1'
#
loop_
_entity.id
_entity.type
_entity.pdbx_description
1 polymer ?
#
loop_
_entity_poly.entity_id
_entity_poly.type
_entity_poly.pdbx_seq_one_letter_code
_entity_poly.pdbx_strand_id
1 'polypeptide(L)'
;MNHKLKTIIKATVLIIIAIWIIDKVPFDKNINQQITANIYENGVVIGQTTLVMNGKKSNYLFRQEEGFAGEFLIPHAEKTDRGDLKTYINWNAEDNIQSISYFYKGSIKLAQDMGIVPYMLINNSMTKFAIMLTDHTVIATSDELYKLYIKHITWYSDTKGTSIEAVNEIPEID
;
A
#
# COMPACT_ATOMS: atom_id res chain seq x y z
N MET A 1 45.78 20.68 -20.36
CA MET A 1 44.63 20.81 -19.43
C MET A 1 45.14 21.01 -18.01
N ASN A 2 44.82 22.13 -17.36
CA ASN A 2 45.30 22.49 -16.02
C ASN A 2 44.86 21.45 -14.97
N HIS A 3 45.72 21.14 -13.99
CA HIS A 3 45.45 20.18 -12.92
C HIS A 3 44.11 20.45 -12.20
N LYS A 4 43.79 21.73 -11.97
CA LYS A 4 42.51 22.15 -11.37
C LYS A 4 41.30 21.70 -12.20
N LEU A 5 41.37 21.82 -13.53
CA LEU A 5 40.28 21.42 -14.42
C LEU A 5 40.09 19.90 -14.45
N LYS A 6 41.19 19.11 -14.40
CA LYS A 6 41.12 17.65 -14.25
C LYS A 6 40.44 17.24 -12.94
N THR A 7 40.76 17.91 -11.83
CA THR A 7 40.14 17.64 -10.53
C THR A 7 38.65 17.97 -10.53
N ILE A 8 38.26 19.11 -11.11
CA ILE A 8 36.84 19.50 -11.23
C ILE A 8 36.07 18.44 -12.03
N ILE A 9 36.57 18.04 -13.21
CA ILE A 9 35.90 17.03 -14.06
C ILE A 9 35.73 15.71 -13.29
N LYS A 10 36.77 15.23 -12.60
CA LYS A 10 36.68 14.00 -11.80
C LYS A 10 35.64 14.11 -10.68
N ALA A 11 35.61 15.24 -9.97
CA ALA A 11 34.63 15.47 -8.92
C ALA A 11 33.19 15.51 -9.48
N THR A 12 32.98 16.19 -10.60
CA THR A 12 31.67 16.24 -11.28
C THR A 12 31.21 14.84 -11.70
N VAL A 13 32.09 14.03 -12.30
CA VAL A 13 31.74 12.65 -12.70
C VAL A 13 31.37 11.80 -11.49
N LEU A 14 32.10 11.90 -10.37
CA LEU A 14 31.78 11.18 -9.14
C LEU A 14 30.42 11.60 -8.55
N ILE A 15 30.09 12.89 -8.59
CA ILE A 15 28.79 13.40 -8.12
C ILE A 15 27.66 12.85 -9.00
N ILE A 16 27.82 12.86 -10.32
CA ILE A 16 26.81 12.33 -11.24
C ILE A 16 26.58 10.83 -10.98
N ILE A 17 27.65 10.06 -10.78
CA ILE A 17 27.54 8.63 -10.45
C ILE A 17 26.83 8.44 -9.10
N ALA A 18 27.16 9.23 -8.09
CA ALA A 18 26.51 9.15 -6.78
C ALA A 18 25.00 9.47 -6.87
N ILE A 19 24.62 10.53 -7.59
CA ILE A 19 23.20 10.87 -7.84
C ILE A 19 22.50 9.73 -8.58
N TRP A 20 23.14 9.16 -9.59
CA TRP A 20 22.58 8.04 -10.35
C TRP A 20 22.36 6.79 -9.50
N ILE A 21 23.26 6.48 -8.55
CA ILE A 21 23.08 5.38 -7.59
C ILE A 21 21.94 5.69 -6.62
N ILE A 22 21.91 6.90 -6.08
CA ILE A 22 20.89 7.34 -5.11
C ILE A 22 19.48 7.33 -5.73
N ASP A 23 19.34 7.64 -7.03
CA ASP A 23 18.08 7.50 -7.76
C ASP A 23 17.55 6.06 -7.82
N LYS A 24 18.44 5.06 -7.74
CA LYS A 24 18.09 3.65 -7.95
C LYS A 24 17.83 2.87 -6.66
N VAL A 25 18.27 3.38 -5.51
CA VAL A 25 18.22 2.68 -4.23
C VAL A 25 17.17 3.33 -3.31
N PRO A 26 16.15 2.58 -2.85
CA PRO A 26 15.18 3.11 -1.90
C PRO A 26 15.78 3.25 -0.50
N PHE A 27 15.29 4.25 0.22
CA PHE A 27 15.40 4.35 1.66
C PHE A 27 14.23 3.59 2.29
N ASP A 28 14.52 2.44 2.90
CA ASP A 28 13.50 1.64 3.56
C ASP A 28 13.13 2.25 4.91
N LYS A 29 11.84 2.52 5.11
CA LYS A 29 11.26 2.80 6.43
C LYS A 29 10.70 1.50 7.01
N ASN A 30 11.18 1.10 8.18
CA ASN A 30 10.56 0.00 8.92
C ASN A 30 9.16 0.42 9.40
N ILE A 31 8.19 -0.44 9.15
CA ILE A 31 6.82 -0.33 9.64
C ILE A 31 6.62 -1.46 10.64
N ASN A 32 6.26 -1.11 11.86
CA ASN A 32 5.91 -2.07 12.91
C ASN A 32 4.81 -1.42 13.78
N GLN A 33 3.56 -1.69 13.44
CA GLN A 33 2.43 -1.06 14.10
C GLN A 33 1.20 -1.97 14.15
N GLN A 34 0.39 -1.74 15.18
CA GLN A 34 -0.93 -2.33 15.32
C GLN A 34 -1.97 -1.23 15.19
N ILE A 35 -3.00 -1.47 14.38
CA ILE A 35 -4.02 -0.47 14.09
C ILE A 35 -5.39 -1.04 14.35
N THR A 36 -6.18 -0.32 15.13
CA THR A 36 -7.59 -0.66 15.32
C THR A 36 -8.42 -0.06 14.21
N ALA A 37 -9.29 -0.86 13.60
CA ALA A 37 -10.22 -0.45 12.58
C ALA A 37 -11.61 -0.98 12.89
N ASN A 38 -12.63 -0.23 12.47
CA ASN A 38 -14.01 -0.65 12.54
C ASN A 38 -14.31 -1.63 11.40
N ILE A 39 -15.19 -2.60 11.69
CA ILE A 39 -15.74 -3.54 10.72
C ILE A 39 -17.14 -3.05 10.37
N TYR A 40 -17.38 -2.82 9.08
CA TYR A 40 -18.65 -2.34 8.55
C TYR A 40 -19.30 -3.43 7.70
N GLU A 41 -20.57 -3.70 8.01
CA GLU A 41 -21.46 -4.47 7.15
C GLU A 41 -22.69 -3.63 6.83
N ASN A 42 -23.04 -3.52 5.54
CA ASN A 42 -24.23 -2.79 5.09
C ASN A 42 -24.35 -1.35 5.65
N GLY A 43 -23.24 -0.63 5.82
CA GLY A 43 -23.24 0.74 6.34
C GLY A 43 -23.20 0.87 7.86
N VAL A 44 -23.19 -0.24 8.59
CA VAL A 44 -23.24 -0.24 10.06
C VAL A 44 -21.96 -0.84 10.64
N VAL A 45 -21.43 -0.21 11.68
CA VAL A 45 -20.31 -0.77 12.45
C VAL A 45 -20.81 -1.97 13.25
N ILE A 46 -20.29 -3.15 12.95
CA ILE A 46 -20.65 -4.40 13.63
C ILE A 46 -19.58 -4.86 14.64
N GLY A 47 -18.40 -4.26 14.61
CA GLY A 47 -17.30 -4.62 15.49
C GLY A 47 -16.01 -3.87 15.18
N GLN A 48 -14.92 -4.31 15.81
CA GLN A 48 -13.58 -3.78 15.59
C GLN A 48 -12.59 -4.92 15.42
N THR A 49 -11.53 -4.67 14.66
CA THR A 49 -10.41 -5.58 14.49
C THR A 49 -9.10 -4.82 14.68
N THR A 50 -8.10 -5.48 15.24
CA THR A 50 -6.73 -4.95 15.35
C THR A 50 -5.86 -5.61 14.31
N LEU A 51 -5.41 -4.84 13.34
CA LEU A 51 -4.52 -5.29 12.29
C LEU A 51 -3.07 -5.19 12.74
N VAL A 52 -2.24 -6.07 12.21
CA VAL A 52 -0.79 -6.05 12.44
C VAL A 52 -0.10 -5.75 11.12
N MET A 53 0.77 -4.73 11.13
CA MET A 53 1.66 -4.40 10.03
C MET A 53 3.10 -4.45 10.47
N ASN A 54 3.88 -5.31 9.82
CA ASN A 54 5.29 -5.50 10.11
C ASN A 54 6.07 -5.72 8.80
N GLY A 55 6.90 -4.77 8.42
CA GLY A 55 7.59 -4.82 7.14
C GLY A 55 8.39 -3.58 6.83
N LYS A 56 8.63 -3.37 5.54
CA LYS A 56 9.38 -2.22 5.04
C LYS A 56 8.57 -1.50 3.97
N LYS A 57 8.52 -0.19 4.08
CA LYS A 57 8.01 0.70 3.04
C LYS A 57 9.19 1.37 2.34
N SER A 58 9.31 1.21 1.03
CA SER A 58 10.31 1.91 0.23
C SER A 58 9.94 3.40 0.11
N ASN A 59 10.97 4.24 0.07
CA ASN A 59 10.88 5.65 -0.23
C ASN A 59 12.07 6.01 -1.12
N TYR A 60 11.80 6.51 -2.33
CA TYR A 60 12.85 6.93 -3.28
C TYR A 60 12.97 8.45 -3.31
N LEU A 61 14.20 8.97 -3.31
CA LEU A 61 14.43 10.42 -3.35
C LEU A 61 13.93 11.12 -4.62
N PHE A 62 13.90 10.39 -5.74
CA PHE A 62 13.59 10.95 -7.06
C PHE A 62 12.52 10.15 -7.83
N ARG A 63 11.91 9.13 -7.20
CA ARG A 63 10.84 8.31 -7.81
C ARG A 63 9.63 8.32 -6.90
N GLN A 64 8.45 8.23 -7.51
CA GLN A 64 7.19 8.13 -6.78
C GLN A 64 6.69 6.67 -6.67
N GLU A 65 7.44 5.71 -7.22
CA GLU A 65 7.17 4.27 -7.06
C GLU A 65 7.54 3.83 -5.64
N GLU A 66 6.59 3.90 -4.72
CA GLU A 66 6.74 3.42 -3.36
C GLU A 66 5.97 2.10 -3.17
N GLY A 67 6.45 1.27 -2.24
CA GLY A 67 5.81 0.01 -1.96
C GLY A 67 6.10 -0.48 -0.56
N PHE A 68 5.13 -1.15 0.04
CA PHE A 68 5.30 -1.88 1.28
C PHE A 68 5.49 -3.36 0.97
N ALA A 69 6.42 -4.01 1.66
CA ALA A 69 6.60 -5.46 1.66
C ALA A 69 6.71 -5.95 3.11
N GLY A 70 5.84 -6.89 3.49
CA GLY A 70 5.85 -7.45 4.84
C GLY A 70 4.58 -8.20 5.20
N GLU A 71 4.28 -8.24 6.49
CA GLU A 71 3.07 -8.79 7.06
C GLU A 71 2.00 -7.69 7.09
N PHE A 72 0.82 -8.00 6.58
CA PHE A 72 -0.39 -7.20 6.70
C PHE A 72 -1.50 -8.16 7.10
N LEU A 73 -1.66 -8.34 8.41
CA LEU A 73 -2.55 -9.34 8.99
C LEU A 73 -3.86 -8.67 9.35
N ILE A 74 -4.95 -9.16 8.78
CA ILE A 74 -6.30 -8.76 9.13
C ILE A 74 -6.95 -9.97 9.82
N PRO A 75 -7.05 -10.02 11.15
CA PRO A 75 -7.63 -11.18 11.83
C PRO A 75 -9.04 -11.54 11.35
N HIS A 76 -9.84 -10.51 10.98
CA HIS A 76 -11.18 -10.73 10.42
C HIS A 76 -11.17 -11.35 9.01
N ALA A 77 -10.07 -11.24 8.26
CA ALA A 77 -9.88 -11.93 7.00
C ALA A 77 -8.95 -13.12 7.21
N GLU A 78 -9.49 -14.25 7.70
CA GLU A 78 -8.74 -15.43 8.17
C GLU A 78 -7.65 -15.92 7.20
N LYS A 79 -7.88 -15.80 5.90
CA LYS A 79 -6.90 -16.22 4.89
C LYS A 79 -5.61 -15.40 4.92
N THR A 80 -5.65 -14.17 5.44
CA THR A 80 -4.50 -13.27 5.57
C THR A 80 -3.65 -13.57 6.80
N ASP A 81 -4.19 -14.27 7.80
CA ASP A 81 -3.48 -14.62 9.04
C ASP A 81 -2.68 -15.93 8.87
N ARG A 82 -1.56 -15.85 8.12
CA ARG A 82 -0.70 -17.00 7.82
C ARG A 82 0.77 -16.65 7.93
N GLY A 83 1.54 -17.40 8.73
CA GLY A 83 2.94 -17.15 9.07
C GLY A 83 3.99 -17.16 7.94
N ASP A 84 3.59 -17.32 6.68
CA ASP A 84 4.48 -17.22 5.49
C ASP A 84 3.91 -16.30 4.39
N LEU A 85 2.80 -15.61 4.68
CA LEU A 85 2.15 -14.74 3.71
C LEU A 85 2.84 -13.39 3.67
N LYS A 86 3.50 -13.08 2.55
CA LYS A 86 4.01 -11.74 2.30
C LYS A 86 2.95 -10.94 1.56
N THR A 87 2.67 -9.76 2.09
CA THR A 87 1.81 -8.75 1.48
C THR A 87 2.66 -7.69 0.82
N TYR A 88 2.24 -7.28 -0.36
CA TYR A 88 2.80 -6.16 -1.11
C TYR A 88 1.70 -5.14 -1.33
N ILE A 89 1.95 -3.89 -0.91
CA ILE A 89 1.08 -2.76 -1.21
C ILE A 89 1.88 -1.82 -2.10
N ASN A 90 1.40 -1.55 -3.31
CA ASN A 90 2.09 -0.67 -4.25
C ASN A 90 1.37 0.67 -4.29
N TRP A 91 2.12 1.74 -4.05
CA TRP A 91 1.62 3.10 -4.23
C TRP A 91 1.65 3.46 -5.69
N ASN A 92 0.49 3.83 -6.23
CA ASN A 92 0.45 4.44 -7.56
C ASN A 92 0.69 5.94 -7.41
N ALA A 93 1.75 6.45 -8.02
CA ALA A 93 2.18 7.83 -7.91
C ALA A 93 1.11 8.86 -8.31
N GLU A 94 0.21 8.46 -9.21
CA GLU A 94 -0.81 9.32 -9.80
C GLU A 94 -2.17 9.23 -9.07
N ASP A 95 -2.37 8.23 -8.20
CA ASP A 95 -3.67 7.93 -7.61
C ASP A 95 -3.62 7.78 -6.08
N ASN A 96 -4.68 8.22 -5.41
CA ASN A 96 -4.86 8.01 -3.97
C ASN A 96 -5.40 6.60 -3.62
N ILE A 97 -5.42 5.69 -4.59
CA ILE A 97 -5.77 4.27 -4.42
C ILE A 97 -4.56 3.40 -4.64
N GLN A 98 -4.32 2.51 -3.68
CA GLN A 98 -3.16 1.63 -3.67
C GLN A 98 -3.58 0.20 -3.95
N SER A 99 -2.72 -0.55 -4.63
CA SER A 99 -3.01 -1.95 -4.96
C SER A 99 -2.38 -2.89 -3.93
N ILE A 100 -3.10 -3.97 -3.60
CA ILE A 100 -2.62 -5.00 -2.67
C ILE A 100 -2.49 -6.34 -3.38
N SER A 101 -1.40 -7.05 -3.09
CA SER A 101 -1.12 -8.38 -3.65
C SER A 101 -0.37 -9.24 -2.64
N TYR A 102 -0.33 -10.54 -2.91
CA TYR A 102 0.17 -11.51 -1.94
C TYR A 102 1.16 -12.47 -2.59
N PHE A 103 2.12 -12.93 -1.79
CA PHE A 103 3.04 -14.00 -2.15
C PHE A 103 3.06 -15.03 -1.04
N TYR A 104 2.79 -16.29 -1.40
CA TYR A 104 2.72 -17.39 -0.46
C TYR A 104 3.44 -18.61 -1.04
N LYS A 105 4.43 -19.14 -0.31
CA LYS A 105 5.17 -20.36 -0.65
C LYS A 105 5.63 -20.43 -2.11
N GLY A 106 6.27 -19.35 -2.59
CA GLY A 106 6.85 -19.32 -3.94
C GLY A 106 5.86 -18.96 -5.05
N SER A 107 4.61 -18.64 -4.73
CA SER A 107 3.58 -18.30 -5.72
C SER A 107 2.92 -16.96 -5.42
N ILE A 108 2.72 -16.17 -6.48
CA ILE A 108 1.85 -14.99 -6.43
C ILE A 108 0.41 -15.45 -6.19
N LYS A 109 -0.30 -14.75 -5.31
CA LYS A 109 -1.72 -14.95 -5.00
C LYS A 109 -2.47 -13.65 -5.28
N LEU A 110 -3.61 -13.79 -5.95
CA LEU A 110 -4.51 -12.68 -6.16
C LEU A 110 -5.14 -12.27 -4.83
N ALA A 111 -5.39 -10.98 -4.64
CA ALA A 111 -6.02 -10.48 -3.41
C ALA A 111 -7.38 -11.15 -3.14
N GLN A 112 -8.15 -11.37 -4.21
CA GLN A 112 -9.48 -11.98 -4.14
C GLN A 112 -9.41 -13.43 -3.63
N ASP A 113 -8.35 -14.17 -3.98
CA ASP A 113 -8.15 -15.54 -3.48
C ASP A 113 -7.93 -15.54 -1.95
N MET A 114 -7.33 -14.45 -1.46
CA MET A 114 -7.10 -14.17 -0.04
C MET A 114 -8.32 -13.52 0.65
N GLY A 115 -9.44 -13.36 -0.04
CA GLY A 115 -10.66 -12.77 0.52
C GLY A 115 -10.65 -11.24 0.57
N ILE A 116 -9.75 -10.60 -0.19
CA ILE A 116 -9.52 -9.15 -0.17
C ILE A 116 -9.79 -8.56 -1.56
N VAL A 117 -10.46 -7.41 -1.61
CA VAL A 117 -10.58 -6.61 -2.84
C VAL A 117 -9.22 -5.97 -3.14
N PRO A 118 -8.72 -6.01 -4.38
CA PRO A 118 -7.33 -5.69 -4.73
C PRO A 118 -6.92 -4.22 -4.57
N TYR A 119 -7.81 -3.35 -4.10
CA TYR A 119 -7.59 -1.91 -3.99
C TYR A 119 -7.90 -1.42 -2.58
N MET A 120 -7.05 -0.54 -2.06
CA MET A 120 -7.17 0.03 -0.73
C MET A 120 -6.93 1.54 -0.73
N LEU A 121 -7.58 2.22 0.22
CA LEU A 121 -7.22 3.57 0.60
C LEU A 121 -6.24 3.46 1.78
N ILE A 122 -5.08 4.11 1.71
CA ILE A 122 -4.09 4.08 2.80
C ILE A 122 -3.19 5.31 2.75
N ASN A 123 -2.92 5.92 3.90
CA ASN A 123 -2.00 7.05 3.98
C ASN A 123 -0.54 6.61 3.89
N ASN A 124 0.35 7.55 3.58
CA ASN A 124 1.78 7.29 3.44
C ASN A 124 2.42 6.73 4.73
N SER A 125 1.93 7.15 5.91
CA SER A 125 2.38 6.62 7.20
C SER A 125 1.83 5.23 7.53
N MET A 126 0.92 4.69 6.70
CA MET A 126 0.22 3.42 6.87
C MET A 126 -0.63 3.33 8.14
N THR A 127 -0.93 4.45 8.80
CA THR A 127 -1.69 4.51 10.06
C THR A 127 -3.21 4.65 9.86
N LYS A 128 -3.64 5.03 8.67
CA LYS A 128 -5.05 5.20 8.29
C LYS A 128 -5.31 4.46 7.00
N PHE A 129 -6.39 3.69 6.94
CA PHE A 129 -6.75 2.94 5.75
C PHE A 129 -8.23 2.57 5.69
N ALA A 130 -8.68 2.18 4.51
CA ALA A 130 -9.91 1.45 4.27
C ALA A 130 -9.70 0.35 3.21
N ILE A 131 -10.25 -0.82 3.45
CA ILE A 131 -10.16 -1.99 2.56
C ILE A 131 -11.44 -2.82 2.63
N MET A 132 -11.83 -3.41 1.49
CA MET A 132 -13.02 -4.26 1.40
C MET A 132 -12.62 -5.74 1.30
N LEU A 133 -13.38 -6.59 1.97
CA LEU A 133 -13.34 -8.04 1.85
C LEU A 133 -14.25 -8.50 0.70
N THR A 134 -14.00 -9.69 0.16
CA THR A 134 -14.78 -10.21 -0.98
C THR A 134 -16.26 -10.48 -0.67
N ASP A 135 -16.65 -10.46 0.61
CA ASP A 135 -18.02 -10.58 1.10
C ASP A 135 -18.72 -9.23 1.32
N HIS A 136 -18.12 -8.13 0.85
CA HIS A 136 -18.57 -6.73 0.98
C HIS A 136 -18.43 -6.12 2.37
N THR A 137 -17.84 -6.84 3.33
CA THR A 137 -17.41 -6.24 4.59
C THR A 137 -16.31 -5.23 4.32
N VAL A 138 -16.41 -4.03 4.91
CA VAL A 138 -15.36 -3.01 4.82
C VAL A 138 -14.68 -2.85 6.16
N ILE A 139 -13.36 -2.78 6.17
CA ILE A 139 -12.54 -2.53 7.35
C ILE A 139 -11.90 -1.16 7.16
N ALA A 140 -12.20 -0.22 8.05
CA ALA A 140 -11.69 1.15 7.93
C ALA A 140 -11.33 1.76 9.30
N THR A 141 -10.30 2.59 9.32
CA THR A 141 -9.83 3.28 10.53
C THR A 141 -10.72 4.44 10.96
N SER A 142 -11.65 4.88 10.12
CA SER A 142 -12.65 5.90 10.45
C SER A 142 -13.91 5.78 9.57
N ASP A 143 -15.03 6.34 10.04
CA ASP A 143 -16.28 6.45 9.28
C ASP A 143 -16.11 7.24 7.99
N GLU A 144 -15.23 8.25 8.00
CA GLU A 144 -14.93 9.10 6.85
C GLU A 144 -14.22 8.30 5.76
N LEU A 145 -13.22 7.49 6.14
CA LEU A 145 -12.53 6.60 5.21
C LEU A 145 -13.42 5.47 4.71
N TYR A 146 -14.31 4.95 5.55
CA TYR A 146 -15.35 4.01 5.12
C TYR A 146 -16.20 4.62 4.00
N LYS A 147 -16.79 5.81 4.24
CA LYS A 147 -17.64 6.50 3.27
C LYS A 147 -16.90 6.84 1.99
N LEU A 148 -15.66 7.30 2.10
CA LEU A 148 -14.82 7.61 0.96
C LEU A 148 -14.55 6.34 0.13
N TYR A 149 -14.21 5.22 0.79
CA TYR A 149 -13.95 3.96 0.12
C TYR A 149 -15.16 3.48 -0.69
N ILE A 150 -16.33 3.37 -0.06
CA ILE A 150 -17.53 2.84 -0.72
C ILE A 150 -18.11 3.77 -1.77
N LYS A 151 -17.80 5.08 -1.72
CA LYS A 151 -18.18 6.04 -2.76
C LYS A 151 -17.44 5.75 -4.08
N HIS A 152 -16.19 5.29 -4.00
CA HIS A 152 -15.30 5.24 -5.15
C HIS A 152 -14.94 3.82 -5.59
N ILE A 153 -15.07 2.81 -4.73
CA ILE A 153 -14.63 1.44 -5.02
C ILE A 153 -15.82 0.51 -4.91
N THR A 154 -16.13 -0.18 -6.02
CA THR A 154 -17.21 -1.17 -6.10
C THR A 154 -16.66 -2.54 -6.44
N TRP A 155 -17.03 -3.55 -5.64
CA TRP A 155 -16.70 -4.95 -5.86
C TRP A 155 -17.85 -5.70 -6.54
N TYR A 156 -17.56 -6.47 -7.59
CA TYR A 156 -18.53 -7.31 -8.27
C TYR A 156 -18.21 -8.78 -8.02
N SER A 157 -18.93 -9.40 -7.08
CA SER A 157 -18.72 -10.80 -6.69
C SER A 157 -18.82 -11.77 -7.87
N ASP A 158 -19.74 -11.53 -8.81
CA ASP A 158 -20.02 -12.41 -9.95
C ASP A 158 -18.87 -12.49 -10.95
N THR A 159 -18.24 -11.35 -11.25
CA THR A 159 -17.14 -11.25 -12.22
C THR A 159 -15.77 -11.28 -11.55
N LYS A 160 -15.73 -11.25 -10.22
CA LYS A 160 -14.54 -10.99 -9.42
C LYS A 160 -13.78 -9.72 -9.83
N GLY A 161 -14.53 -8.74 -10.33
CA GLY A 161 -14.01 -7.46 -10.82
C GLY A 161 -14.15 -6.34 -9.79
N THR A 162 -13.32 -5.31 -9.93
CA THR A 162 -13.45 -4.06 -9.15
C THR A 162 -13.58 -2.89 -10.11
N SER A 163 -14.53 -2.00 -9.85
CA SER A 163 -14.60 -0.69 -10.51
C SER A 163 -14.11 0.37 -9.54
N ILE A 164 -13.37 1.33 -10.10
CA ILE A 164 -12.92 2.53 -9.40
C ILE A 164 -13.50 3.72 -10.14
N GLU A 165 -14.32 4.51 -9.45
CA GLU A 165 -15.02 5.66 -10.01
C GLU A 165 -14.41 6.96 -9.52
N ALA A 166 -14.34 7.96 -10.40
CA ALA A 166 -13.88 9.31 -10.09
C ALA A 166 -12.54 9.34 -9.33
N VAL A 167 -11.52 8.66 -9.85
CA VAL A 167 -10.18 8.56 -9.24
C VAL A 167 -9.62 9.93 -8.84
N ASN A 168 -9.82 10.94 -9.69
CA ASN A 168 -9.37 12.32 -9.49
C ASN A 168 -10.08 13.06 -8.32
N GLU A 169 -11.18 12.51 -7.80
CA GLU A 169 -11.91 13.07 -6.65
C GLU A 169 -11.50 12.45 -5.32
N ILE A 170 -10.66 11.42 -5.33
CA ILE A 170 -10.21 10.76 -4.11
C ILE A 170 -9.09 11.62 -3.53
N PRO A 171 -9.25 12.20 -2.33
CA PRO A 171 -8.23 13.04 -1.72
C PRO A 171 -7.05 12.20 -1.22
N GLU A 172 -5.90 12.87 -1.08
CA GLU A 172 -4.79 12.30 -0.32
C GLU A 172 -5.21 12.11 1.14
N ILE A 173 -4.76 11.01 1.73
CA ILE A 173 -5.09 10.66 3.11
C ILE A 173 -3.88 10.99 3.95
N ASP A 174 -4.04 11.92 4.90
CA ASP A 174 -3.00 12.31 5.86
C ASP A 174 -2.88 11.32 7.02
#